data_AF-A0A0P8BC51-F1
#
_entry.id   AF-A0A0P8BC51-F1
#
_cell.length_a   1.000
_cell.length_b   1.000
_cell.length_c   1.000
_cell.angle_alpha   90.00
_cell.angle_beta   90.00
_cell.angle_gamma   90.00
#
_symmetry.space_group_name_H-M   'P 1'
#
loop_
_entity.id
_entity.type
_entity.pdbx_description
1 polymer ?
#
loop_
_entity_poly.entity_id
_entity_poly.type
_entity_poly.pdbx_seq_one_letter_code
_entity_poly.pdbx_strand_id
1 'polypeptide(L)'
;MEKWKNGIRETDFFFIRVGWHQDAAMIANGVAMLDEFGLNKDNFFVLANSDEERRGFMDVGIESEIVNANAWIDTDTMSILNVEKHYDAIYVGRLVAFKRHYLASKVENLAIVAGNAHRPEVVSPPRNIYLNNGPLTQPEVALKINQSKVGLILSESEGACKASSEYLLCGIPVVSTPSTGGRDAWYNEYNSIVCEADEDAIADAVRYFINNPRDPEIIRSDHLAIARGFRRTFIDIFHKVIRRFEEDSVDAESFLEKNRIKNLRLSQKPDFETIFGTSQ
;
A
#
# COMPACT_ATOMS: atom_id res chain seq x y z
N MET A 1 17.59 -15.36 -5.95
CA MET A 1 18.61 -14.97 -4.96
C MET A 1 19.85 -15.84 -5.07
N GLU A 2 19.71 -17.16 -5.15
CA GLU A 2 20.84 -18.11 -5.24
C GLU A 2 21.91 -17.73 -6.30
N LYS A 3 21.49 -17.36 -7.52
CA LYS A 3 22.39 -16.86 -8.59
C LYS A 3 23.24 -15.64 -8.19
N TRP A 4 22.74 -14.79 -7.30
CA TRP A 4 23.35 -13.49 -6.95
C TRP A 4 23.95 -13.47 -5.54
N LYS A 5 23.83 -14.56 -4.77
CA LYS A 5 24.27 -14.64 -3.37
C LYS A 5 25.73 -14.20 -3.22
N ASN A 6 26.60 -14.70 -4.09
CA ASN A 6 28.04 -14.41 -4.02
C ASN A 6 28.39 -12.96 -4.39
N GLY A 7 27.44 -12.20 -4.94
CA GLY A 7 27.59 -10.77 -5.22
C GLY A 7 27.15 -9.87 -4.07
N ILE A 8 26.52 -10.42 -3.01
CA ILE A 8 26.13 -9.66 -1.82
C ILE A 8 27.34 -9.55 -0.90
N ARG A 9 27.80 -8.31 -0.68
CA ARG A 9 28.93 -7.98 0.19
C ARG A 9 28.48 -7.84 1.64
N GLU A 10 29.42 -8.00 2.57
CA GLU A 10 29.15 -7.77 4.00
C GLU A 10 28.76 -6.31 4.31
N THR A 11 29.10 -5.36 3.43
CA THR A 11 28.73 -3.95 3.55
C THR A 11 27.42 -3.59 2.85
N ASP A 12 26.78 -4.53 2.15
CA ASP A 12 25.49 -4.28 1.53
C ASP A 12 24.39 -4.26 2.60
N PHE A 13 23.54 -3.24 2.54
CA PHE A 13 22.44 -3.03 3.46
C PHE A 13 21.11 -2.97 2.71
N PHE A 14 20.08 -3.62 3.24
CA PHE A 14 18.80 -3.82 2.59
C PHE A 14 17.66 -3.20 3.37
N PHE A 15 16.98 -2.24 2.75
CA PHE A 15 15.65 -1.80 3.20
C PHE A 15 14.57 -2.64 2.53
N ILE A 16 13.83 -3.40 3.33
CA ILE A 16 12.75 -4.27 2.86
C ILE A 16 11.41 -3.57 3.03
N ARG A 17 10.67 -3.38 1.93
CA ARG A 17 9.24 -3.04 1.98
C ARG A 17 8.41 -4.30 1.84
N VAL A 18 7.49 -4.53 2.76
CA VAL A 18 6.60 -5.70 2.72
C VAL A 18 5.31 -5.35 1.96
N GLY A 19 5.05 -6.10 0.89
CA GLY A 19 3.90 -5.86 0.00
C GLY A 19 2.61 -6.54 0.43
N TRP A 20 2.71 -7.50 1.35
CA TRP A 20 1.59 -8.25 1.92
C TRP A 20 1.72 -8.25 3.45
N HIS A 21 0.63 -8.47 4.16
CA HIS A 21 0.65 -8.62 5.61
C HIS A 21 1.62 -9.74 6.01
N GLN A 22 2.50 -9.47 6.97
CA GLN A 22 3.49 -10.45 7.43
C GLN A 22 3.05 -11.05 8.77
N ASP A 23 2.46 -12.24 8.71
CA ASP A 23 2.20 -13.04 9.90
C ASP A 23 3.49 -13.74 10.38
N ALA A 24 3.42 -14.35 11.58
CA ALA A 24 4.56 -15.03 12.19
C ALA A 24 5.17 -16.13 11.30
N ALA A 25 4.34 -16.85 10.51
CA ALA A 25 4.83 -17.91 9.63
C ALA A 25 5.58 -17.33 8.42
N MET A 26 5.08 -16.24 7.82
CA MET A 26 5.76 -15.53 6.74
C MET A 26 7.09 -14.94 7.20
N ILE A 27 7.11 -14.34 8.39
CA ILE A 27 8.34 -13.82 9.01
C ILE A 27 9.35 -14.95 9.22
N ALA A 28 8.93 -16.07 9.81
CA ALA A 28 9.80 -17.23 10.03
C ALA A 28 10.38 -17.77 8.72
N ASN A 29 9.59 -17.82 7.64
CA ASN A 29 10.08 -18.22 6.32
C ASN A 29 11.10 -17.24 5.75
N GLY A 30 10.89 -15.93 5.92
CA GLY A 30 11.86 -14.90 5.53
C GLY A 30 13.18 -15.04 6.28
N VAL A 31 13.12 -15.28 7.59
CA VAL A 31 14.30 -15.52 8.44
C VAL A 31 15.05 -16.78 8.02
N ALA A 32 14.34 -17.89 7.80
CA ALA A 32 14.94 -19.14 7.34
C ALA A 32 15.68 -18.96 6.00
N MET A 33 15.15 -18.14 5.10
CA MET A 33 15.81 -17.79 3.84
C MET A 33 17.11 -17.01 4.05
N LEU A 34 17.12 -16.04 4.98
CA LEU A 34 18.36 -15.32 5.32
C LEU A 34 19.42 -16.27 5.89
N ASP A 35 19.01 -17.18 6.77
CA ASP A 35 19.89 -18.17 7.39
C ASP A 35 20.44 -19.18 6.36
N GLU A 36 19.59 -19.68 5.46
CA GLU A 36 20.00 -20.57 4.36
C GLU A 36 21.04 -19.91 3.43
N PHE A 37 20.86 -18.62 3.16
CA PHE A 37 21.82 -17.86 2.36
C PHE A 37 23.02 -17.34 3.17
N GLY A 38 23.07 -17.55 4.50
CA GLY A 38 24.16 -17.08 5.35
C GLY A 38 24.29 -15.55 5.37
N LEU A 39 23.17 -14.83 5.24
CA LEU A 39 23.13 -13.38 5.20
C LEU A 39 23.03 -12.80 6.62
N ASN A 40 23.80 -11.76 6.92
CA ASN A 40 23.77 -11.12 8.23
C ASN A 40 22.45 -10.36 8.43
N LYS A 41 21.64 -10.76 9.41
CA LYS A 41 20.35 -10.14 9.75
C LYS A 41 20.49 -8.65 10.10
N ASP A 42 21.62 -8.24 10.68
CA ASP A 42 21.89 -6.84 11.03
C ASP A 42 21.97 -5.93 9.80
N ASN A 43 22.11 -6.49 8.59
CA ASN A 43 22.12 -5.74 7.34
C ASN A 43 20.74 -5.58 6.71
N PHE A 44 19.67 -5.98 7.40
CA PHE A 44 18.30 -5.87 6.93
C PHE A 44 17.47 -5.00 7.86
N PHE A 45 16.73 -4.07 7.26
CA PHE A 45 15.78 -3.23 7.96
C PHE A 45 14.42 -3.31 7.29
N VAL A 46 13.39 -3.68 8.04
CA VAL A 46 12.04 -3.84 7.52
C VAL A 46 11.19 -2.59 7.75
N LEU A 47 10.65 -2.06 6.67
CA LEU A 47 9.64 -0.99 6.65
C LEU A 47 8.25 -1.64 6.78
N ALA A 48 7.77 -1.74 8.01
CA ALA A 48 6.50 -2.39 8.36
C ALA A 48 5.30 -1.49 8.03
N ASN A 49 4.16 -2.10 7.70
CA ASN A 49 2.91 -1.38 7.46
C ASN A 49 2.09 -1.20 8.74
N SER A 50 2.25 -2.10 9.72
CA SER A 50 1.54 -2.10 11.00
C SER A 50 2.49 -2.35 12.18
N ASP A 51 2.03 -2.04 13.38
CA ASP A 51 2.81 -2.29 14.60
C ASP A 51 2.95 -3.79 14.91
N GLU A 52 1.96 -4.61 14.54
CA GLU A 52 2.05 -6.06 14.64
C GLU A 52 3.22 -6.60 13.81
N GLU A 53 3.33 -6.18 12.55
CA GLU A 53 4.45 -6.55 11.68
C GLU A 53 5.79 -6.09 12.25
N ARG A 54 5.86 -4.83 12.72
CA ARG A 54 7.08 -4.27 13.32
C ARG A 54 7.56 -5.14 14.48
N ARG A 55 6.67 -5.46 15.42
CA ARG A 55 7.00 -6.32 16.58
C ARG A 55 7.43 -7.71 16.13
N GLY A 56 6.71 -8.31 15.19
CA GLY A 56 7.02 -9.64 14.67
C GLY A 56 8.43 -9.75 14.09
N PHE A 57 8.90 -8.72 13.37
CA PHE A 57 10.28 -8.68 12.87
C PHE A 57 11.31 -8.45 13.98
N MET A 58 11.01 -7.56 14.94
CA MET A 58 11.90 -7.31 16.08
C MET A 58 12.08 -8.56 16.96
N ASP A 59 11.02 -9.36 17.16
CA ASP A 59 11.05 -10.58 17.96
C ASP A 59 11.98 -11.67 17.38
N VAL A 60 12.25 -11.62 16.07
CA VAL A 60 13.18 -12.53 15.38
C VAL A 60 14.55 -11.90 15.10
N GLY A 61 14.83 -10.73 15.70
CA GLY A 61 16.13 -10.06 15.59
C GLY A 61 16.36 -9.31 14.30
N ILE A 62 15.31 -8.93 13.57
CA ILE A 62 15.41 -8.04 12.39
C ILE A 62 14.92 -6.65 12.79
N GLU A 63 15.74 -5.63 12.58
CA GLU A 63 15.34 -4.25 12.86
C GLU A 63 14.14 -3.84 11.99
N SER A 64 13.17 -3.16 12.60
CA SER A 64 11.97 -2.72 11.89
C SER A 64 11.38 -1.44 12.49
N GLU A 65 10.77 -0.62 11.63
CA GLU A 65 9.99 0.55 12.03
C GLU A 65 8.73 0.70 11.15
N ILE A 66 7.70 1.35 11.69
CA ILE A 66 6.46 1.66 10.96
C ILE A 66 6.75 2.73 9.90
N VAL A 67 6.94 2.30 8.66
CA VAL A 67 7.06 3.15 7.49
C VAL A 67 6.18 2.54 6.40
N ASN A 68 4.89 2.87 6.46
CA ASN A 68 3.88 2.26 5.62
C ASN A 68 4.21 2.45 4.12
N ALA A 69 4.13 1.37 3.34
CA ALA A 69 4.56 1.36 1.95
C ALA A 69 3.78 2.34 1.05
N ASN A 70 2.57 2.75 1.45
CA ASN A 70 1.77 3.72 0.72
C ASN A 70 2.29 5.16 0.86
N ALA A 71 3.23 5.44 1.78
CA ALA A 71 3.90 6.73 1.86
C ALA A 71 4.64 7.09 0.56
N TRP A 72 4.87 6.13 -0.34
CA TRP A 72 5.63 6.32 -1.58
C TRP A 72 4.77 6.40 -2.84
N ILE A 73 3.44 6.41 -2.73
CA ILE A 73 2.54 6.50 -3.90
C ILE A 73 2.80 7.78 -4.69
N ASP A 74 2.68 7.70 -6.02
CA ASP A 74 2.76 8.86 -6.91
C ASP A 74 1.56 9.80 -6.70
N THR A 75 1.81 10.89 -5.99
CA THR A 75 0.81 11.89 -5.62
C THR A 75 0.46 12.83 -6.77
N ASP A 76 1.23 12.85 -7.86
CA ASP A 76 0.94 13.70 -9.01
C ASP A 76 -0.16 13.06 -9.86
N THR A 77 0.01 11.75 -10.13
CA THR A 77 -1.01 10.93 -10.81
C THR A 77 -2.25 10.75 -9.94
N MET A 78 -2.07 10.46 -8.65
CA MET A 78 -3.18 10.32 -7.70
C MET A 78 -3.46 11.67 -7.04
N SER A 79 -4.29 12.47 -7.69
CA SER A 79 -4.62 13.84 -7.28
C SER A 79 -6.12 14.10 -7.39
N ILE A 80 -6.56 15.19 -6.75
CA ILE A 80 -7.94 15.67 -6.86
C ILE A 80 -8.11 16.25 -8.27
N LEU A 81 -9.16 15.81 -8.95
CA LEU A 81 -9.55 16.29 -10.27
C LEU A 81 -10.90 16.99 -10.18
N ASN A 82 -11.04 18.12 -10.86
CA ASN A 82 -12.32 18.80 -10.98
C ASN A 82 -13.18 18.11 -12.05
N VAL A 83 -13.86 17.03 -11.65
CA VAL A 83 -14.73 16.21 -12.51
C VAL A 83 -16.07 15.93 -11.83
N GLU A 84 -17.09 15.69 -12.65
CA GLU A 84 -18.42 15.32 -12.15
C GLU A 84 -18.40 13.96 -11.43
N LYS A 85 -19.14 13.87 -10.32
CA LYS A 85 -19.36 12.62 -9.60
C LYS A 85 -20.49 11.83 -10.27
N HIS A 86 -20.17 10.64 -10.77
CA HIS A 86 -21.14 9.73 -11.39
C HIS A 86 -21.48 8.53 -10.50
N TYR A 87 -20.63 8.17 -9.55
CA TYR A 87 -20.76 6.94 -8.75
C TYR A 87 -20.90 7.27 -7.27
N ASP A 88 -21.75 6.52 -6.59
CA ASP A 88 -21.93 6.65 -5.15
C ASP A 88 -20.76 6.00 -4.40
N ALA A 89 -20.25 4.89 -4.92
CA ALA A 89 -19.02 4.29 -4.44
C ALA A 89 -18.19 3.66 -5.57
N ILE A 90 -16.90 3.43 -5.27
CA ILE A 90 -15.99 2.68 -6.12
C ILE A 90 -15.26 1.59 -5.35
N TYR A 91 -15.15 0.42 -5.96
CA TYR A 91 -14.25 -0.64 -5.54
C TYR A 91 -13.13 -0.81 -6.58
N VAL A 92 -11.88 -0.73 -6.15
CA VAL A 92 -10.69 -0.91 -6.99
C VAL A 92 -9.87 -2.07 -6.45
N GLY A 93 -9.89 -3.20 -7.15
CA GLY A 93 -9.25 -4.41 -6.65
C GLY A 93 -9.47 -5.63 -7.53
N ARG A 94 -8.85 -6.74 -7.16
CA ARG A 94 -9.11 -8.03 -7.82
C ARG A 94 -10.45 -8.59 -7.34
N LEU A 95 -11.16 -9.29 -8.21
CA LEU A 95 -12.42 -9.96 -7.88
C LEU A 95 -12.16 -11.38 -7.39
N VAL A 96 -11.57 -11.50 -6.20
CA VAL A 96 -11.20 -12.78 -5.56
C VAL A 96 -11.82 -12.85 -4.16
N ALA A 97 -12.16 -14.04 -3.68
CA ALA A 97 -13.00 -14.23 -2.48
C ALA A 97 -12.51 -13.46 -1.24
N PHE A 98 -11.21 -13.49 -0.94
CA PHE A 98 -10.63 -12.81 0.23
C PHE A 98 -10.78 -11.28 0.19
N LYS A 99 -11.01 -10.69 -0.99
CA LYS A 99 -11.23 -9.24 -1.12
C LYS A 99 -12.63 -8.80 -0.70
N ARG A 100 -13.55 -9.76 -0.51
CA ARG A 100 -14.92 -9.56 -0.02
C ARG A 100 -15.71 -8.48 -0.76
N HIS A 101 -15.46 -8.30 -2.07
CA HIS A 101 -16.20 -7.33 -2.89
C HIS A 101 -17.70 -7.65 -2.98
N TYR A 102 -18.10 -8.90 -2.74
CA TYR A 102 -19.51 -9.29 -2.66
C TYR A 102 -20.28 -8.53 -1.57
N LEU A 103 -19.62 -8.05 -0.51
CA LEU A 103 -20.25 -7.28 0.56
C LEU A 103 -20.80 -5.92 0.09
N ALA A 104 -20.42 -5.44 -1.09
CA ALA A 104 -20.96 -4.22 -1.68
C ALA A 104 -22.29 -4.43 -2.44
N SER A 105 -22.96 -5.57 -2.30
CA SER A 105 -24.16 -5.94 -3.07
C SER A 105 -25.34 -4.97 -2.90
N LYS A 106 -25.43 -4.30 -1.74
CA LYS A 106 -26.46 -3.30 -1.40
C LYS A 106 -26.02 -1.86 -1.67
N VAL A 107 -24.81 -1.64 -2.18
CA VAL A 107 -24.35 -0.30 -2.56
C VAL A 107 -24.95 0.06 -3.91
N GLU A 108 -25.81 1.08 -3.91
CA GLU A 108 -26.38 1.63 -5.14
C GLU A 108 -25.31 2.32 -5.98
N ASN A 109 -25.49 2.35 -7.31
CA ASN A 109 -24.64 3.11 -8.23
C ASN A 109 -23.11 2.87 -8.05
N LEU A 110 -22.72 1.61 -7.92
CA LEU A 110 -21.34 1.17 -7.70
C LEU A 110 -20.52 1.12 -9.00
N ALA A 111 -19.31 1.68 -8.96
CA ALA A 111 -18.26 1.44 -9.94
C ALA A 111 -17.28 0.37 -9.47
N ILE A 112 -16.90 -0.53 -10.37
CA ILE A 112 -15.87 -1.55 -10.14
C ILE A 112 -14.73 -1.35 -11.14
N VAL A 113 -13.53 -1.21 -10.61
CA VAL A 113 -12.29 -1.28 -11.37
C VAL A 113 -11.57 -2.56 -10.98
N ALA A 114 -11.84 -3.62 -11.74
CA ALA A 114 -11.27 -4.94 -11.57
C ALA A 114 -9.85 -5.01 -12.13
N GLY A 115 -8.91 -5.46 -11.30
CA GLY A 115 -7.56 -5.85 -11.73
C GLY A 115 -7.52 -7.28 -12.29
N ASN A 116 -6.45 -7.62 -13.02
CA ASN A 116 -6.25 -8.96 -13.54
C ASN A 116 -6.18 -10.01 -12.41
N ALA A 117 -6.99 -11.07 -12.54
CA ALA A 117 -6.90 -12.23 -11.65
C ALA A 117 -5.76 -13.15 -12.14
N HIS A 118 -4.76 -13.39 -11.30
CA HIS A 118 -3.68 -14.35 -11.57
C HIS A 118 -4.01 -15.79 -11.13
N ARG A 119 -5.19 -15.99 -10.52
CA ARG A 119 -5.66 -17.27 -9.97
C ARG A 119 -7.12 -17.52 -10.40
N PRO A 120 -7.56 -18.79 -10.48
CA PRO A 120 -8.84 -19.16 -11.09
C PRO A 120 -10.09 -18.85 -10.26
N GLU A 121 -9.97 -18.53 -8.96
CA GLU A 121 -11.11 -18.25 -8.08
C GLU A 121 -11.63 -16.81 -8.23
N VAL A 122 -12.13 -16.51 -9.44
CA VAL A 122 -12.83 -15.25 -9.70
C VAL A 122 -14.24 -15.35 -9.12
N VAL A 123 -14.56 -14.46 -8.17
CA VAL A 123 -15.92 -14.33 -7.64
C VAL A 123 -16.65 -13.26 -8.44
N SER A 124 -17.90 -13.54 -8.82
CA SER A 124 -18.73 -12.60 -9.58
C SER A 124 -18.77 -11.22 -8.92
N PRO A 125 -18.74 -10.14 -9.71
CA PRO A 125 -18.90 -8.80 -9.16
C PRO A 125 -20.31 -8.63 -8.57
N PRO A 126 -20.48 -7.86 -7.48
CA PRO A 126 -21.80 -7.43 -7.02
C PRO A 126 -22.48 -6.57 -8.09
N ARG A 127 -23.77 -6.25 -7.86
CA ARG A 127 -24.50 -5.30 -8.69
C ARG A 127 -23.69 -4.01 -8.84
N ASN A 128 -23.46 -3.62 -10.09
CA ASN A 128 -22.67 -2.45 -10.43
C ASN A 128 -23.27 -1.78 -11.67
N ILE A 129 -22.98 -0.50 -11.84
CA ILE A 129 -23.36 0.26 -13.04
C ILE A 129 -22.17 0.52 -13.96
N TYR A 130 -20.97 0.23 -13.46
CA TYR A 130 -19.72 0.31 -14.21
C TYR A 130 -18.80 -0.83 -13.80
N LEU A 131 -18.29 -1.55 -14.79
CA LEU A 131 -17.19 -2.50 -14.70
C LEU A 131 -16.27 -2.25 -15.90
N ASN A 132 -14.97 -2.14 -15.66
CA ASN A 132 -13.99 -1.97 -16.74
C ASN A 132 -13.90 -3.22 -17.63
N ASN A 133 -13.85 -3.02 -18.96
CA ASN A 133 -13.73 -4.11 -19.94
C ASN A 133 -12.30 -4.68 -20.06
N GLY A 134 -11.31 -3.98 -19.51
CA GLY A 134 -9.90 -4.37 -19.53
C GLY A 134 -9.07 -3.56 -18.53
N PRO A 135 -7.78 -3.86 -18.36
CA PRO A 135 -6.91 -3.15 -17.42
C PRO A 135 -6.89 -1.65 -17.69
N LEU A 136 -7.12 -0.86 -16.64
CA LEU A 136 -6.99 0.60 -16.70
C LEU A 136 -5.55 1.03 -16.34
N THR A 137 -5.07 2.06 -17.01
CA THR A 137 -3.86 2.80 -16.62
C THR A 137 -4.08 3.54 -15.31
N GLN A 138 -2.99 3.95 -14.65
CA GLN A 138 -3.08 4.64 -13.37
C GLN A 138 -3.85 5.98 -13.44
N PRO A 139 -3.67 6.83 -14.48
CA PRO A 139 -4.52 8.02 -14.66
C PRO A 139 -6.01 7.69 -14.87
N GLU A 140 -6.33 6.62 -15.59
CA GLU A 140 -7.73 6.20 -15.78
C GLU A 140 -8.37 5.69 -14.48
N VAL A 141 -7.59 4.98 -13.65
CA VAL A 141 -8.01 4.62 -12.29
C VAL A 141 -8.26 5.88 -11.46
N ALA A 142 -7.32 6.83 -11.45
CA ALA A 142 -7.47 8.10 -10.73
C ALA A 142 -8.72 8.87 -11.18
N LEU A 143 -9.00 8.90 -12.49
CA LEU A 143 -10.23 9.49 -13.03
C LEU A 143 -11.48 8.80 -12.47
N LYS A 144 -11.52 7.46 -12.46
CA LYS A 144 -12.67 6.72 -11.92
C LYS A 144 -12.87 6.95 -10.42
N ILE A 145 -11.78 7.02 -9.65
CA ILE A 145 -11.83 7.40 -8.24
C ILE A 145 -12.42 8.80 -8.10
N ASN A 146 -11.94 9.78 -8.87
CA ASN A 146 -12.43 11.15 -8.83
C ASN A 146 -13.89 11.30 -9.30
N GLN A 147 -14.40 10.40 -10.14
CA GLN A 147 -15.83 10.31 -10.51
C GLN A 147 -16.71 9.68 -9.43
N SER A 148 -16.14 9.23 -8.30
CA SER A 148 -16.84 8.52 -7.23
C SER A 148 -16.90 9.35 -5.96
N LYS A 149 -17.94 9.16 -5.14
CA LYS A 149 -18.09 9.87 -3.85
C LYS A 149 -17.34 9.19 -2.71
N VAL A 150 -17.23 7.85 -2.72
CA VAL A 150 -16.66 7.04 -1.63
C VAL A 150 -15.86 5.87 -2.20
N GLY A 151 -14.73 5.53 -1.57
CA GLY A 151 -13.96 4.33 -1.89
C GLY A 151 -14.26 3.16 -0.95
N LEU A 152 -14.32 1.93 -1.47
CA LEU A 152 -14.61 0.72 -0.68
C LEU A 152 -13.36 -0.16 -0.52
N ILE A 153 -12.99 -0.46 0.73
CA ILE A 153 -11.91 -1.39 1.07
C ILE A 153 -12.42 -2.47 2.04
N LEU A 154 -12.78 -3.62 1.49
CA LEU A 154 -13.60 -4.61 2.19
C LEU A 154 -12.84 -5.87 2.61
N SER A 155 -11.58 -6.02 2.23
CA SER A 155 -10.75 -7.19 2.56
C SER A 155 -10.44 -7.28 4.05
N GLU A 156 -10.34 -8.52 4.57
CA GLU A 156 -9.99 -8.77 5.98
C GLU A 156 -8.51 -8.58 6.26
N SER A 157 -7.66 -8.87 5.27
CA SER A 157 -6.22 -8.73 5.39
C SER A 157 -5.63 -8.32 4.05
N GLU A 158 -4.73 -7.35 4.09
CA GLU A 158 -3.86 -6.92 3.00
C GLU A 158 -2.52 -6.49 3.56
N GLY A 159 -1.51 -6.22 2.74
CA GLY A 159 -0.42 -5.36 3.18
C GLY A 159 -0.89 -3.90 3.32
N ALA A 160 -0.11 -2.96 2.81
CA ALA A 160 -0.45 -1.54 2.86
C ALA A 160 -1.79 -1.13 2.21
N CYS A 161 -2.42 -1.98 1.38
CA CYS A 161 -3.66 -1.69 0.66
C CYS A 161 -3.60 -0.38 -0.17
N LYS A 162 -2.85 -0.41 -1.29
CA LYS A 162 -2.61 0.77 -2.13
C LYS A 162 -3.89 1.54 -2.53
N ALA A 163 -4.97 0.81 -2.86
CA ALA A 163 -6.25 1.42 -3.26
C ALA A 163 -6.82 2.36 -2.19
N SER A 164 -6.66 2.01 -0.91
CA SER A 164 -7.12 2.85 0.21
C SER A 164 -6.47 4.22 0.18
N SER A 165 -5.16 4.29 0.01
CA SER A 165 -4.43 5.56 -0.05
C SER A 165 -4.66 6.29 -1.37
N GLU A 166 -4.87 5.59 -2.49
CA GLU A 166 -5.24 6.22 -3.76
C GLU A 166 -6.60 6.97 -3.64
N TYR A 167 -7.56 6.43 -2.89
CA TYR A 167 -8.83 7.12 -2.59
C TYR A 167 -8.62 8.41 -1.82
N LEU A 168 -7.87 8.35 -0.71
CA LEU A 168 -7.58 9.51 0.13
C LEU A 168 -6.77 10.57 -0.63
N LEU A 169 -5.82 10.15 -1.47
CA LEU A 169 -5.06 11.06 -2.32
C LEU A 169 -5.94 11.75 -3.38
N CYS A 170 -6.93 11.06 -3.93
CA CYS A 170 -7.93 11.67 -4.81
C CYS A 170 -9.02 12.44 -4.03
N GLY A 171 -8.90 12.56 -2.70
CA GLY A 171 -9.77 13.35 -1.85
C GLY A 171 -11.15 12.75 -1.62
N ILE A 172 -11.31 11.42 -1.71
CA ILE A 172 -12.58 10.77 -1.37
C ILE A 172 -12.44 9.96 -0.07
N PRO A 173 -13.48 9.93 0.78
CA PRO A 173 -13.46 9.15 2.00
C PRO A 173 -13.50 7.64 1.71
N VAL A 174 -13.11 6.86 2.72
CA VAL A 174 -13.01 5.39 2.63
C VAL A 174 -14.03 4.74 3.56
N VAL A 175 -14.85 3.85 3.02
CA VAL A 175 -15.58 2.86 3.82
C VAL A 175 -14.78 1.59 3.84
N SER A 176 -14.45 1.13 5.06
CA SER A 176 -13.71 -0.09 5.30
C SER A 176 -14.41 -0.99 6.30
N THR A 177 -13.86 -2.19 6.45
CA THR A 177 -14.24 -3.18 7.45
C THR A 177 -13.02 -3.49 8.32
N PRO A 178 -13.20 -4.04 9.54
CA PRO A 178 -12.09 -4.49 10.37
C PRO A 178 -11.09 -5.34 9.57
N SER A 179 -9.80 -5.08 9.79
CA SER A 179 -8.72 -5.71 9.03
C SER A 179 -7.35 -5.64 9.68
N THR A 180 -6.43 -6.47 9.17
CA THR A 180 -4.98 -6.39 9.45
C THR A 180 -4.18 -5.79 8.31
N GLY A 181 -2.96 -5.32 8.63
CA GLY A 181 -1.92 -4.94 7.65
C GLY A 181 -1.71 -3.45 7.38
N GLY A 182 -2.31 -2.58 8.20
CA GLY A 182 -1.81 -1.21 8.36
C GLY A 182 -2.49 -0.14 7.51
N ARG A 183 -3.60 -0.44 6.83
CA ARG A 183 -4.36 0.59 6.09
C ARG A 183 -5.05 1.61 6.99
N ASP A 184 -5.33 1.22 8.23
CA ASP A 184 -5.89 2.02 9.31
C ASP A 184 -4.97 3.17 9.76
N ALA A 185 -3.66 3.05 9.53
CA ALA A 185 -2.70 4.14 9.77
C ALA A 185 -3.02 5.44 9.00
N TRP A 186 -3.87 5.37 7.97
CA TRP A 186 -4.28 6.50 7.14
C TRP A 186 -5.66 7.07 7.50
N TYR A 187 -6.35 6.46 8.46
CA TYR A 187 -7.75 6.72 8.78
C TYR A 187 -7.93 7.66 9.97
N ASN A 188 -8.96 8.49 9.88
CA ASN A 188 -9.46 9.30 10.99
C ASN A 188 -10.99 9.44 10.86
N GLU A 189 -11.64 10.01 11.88
CA GLU A 189 -13.10 10.18 11.92
C GLU A 189 -13.65 11.05 10.78
N TYR A 190 -12.80 11.88 10.16
CA TYR A 190 -13.19 12.73 9.04
C TYR A 190 -13.20 11.96 7.72
N ASN A 191 -12.15 11.17 7.46
CA ASN A 191 -11.85 10.59 6.15
C ASN A 191 -12.32 9.14 5.98
N SER A 192 -12.77 8.46 7.04
CA SER A 192 -13.18 7.07 6.92
C SER A 192 -14.27 6.63 7.90
N ILE A 193 -14.91 5.52 7.55
CA ILE A 193 -15.76 4.73 8.44
C ILE A 193 -15.28 3.28 8.36
N VAL A 194 -14.93 2.71 9.50
CA VAL A 194 -14.70 1.26 9.64
C VAL A 194 -15.98 0.66 10.25
N CYS A 195 -16.77 0.00 9.40
CA CYS A 195 -18.06 -0.59 9.78
C CYS A 195 -17.99 -2.11 9.82
N GLU A 196 -19.03 -2.77 10.35
CA GLU A 196 -19.13 -4.23 10.35
C GLU A 196 -19.01 -4.79 8.92
N ALA A 197 -18.48 -6.01 8.80
CA ALA A 197 -18.32 -6.72 7.53
C ALA A 197 -19.65 -7.29 7.02
N ASP A 198 -20.62 -6.39 6.83
CA ASP A 198 -22.01 -6.67 6.49
C ASP A 198 -22.50 -5.73 5.39
N GLU A 199 -23.38 -6.24 4.52
CA GLU A 199 -23.86 -5.53 3.35
C GLU A 199 -24.69 -4.29 3.70
N ASP A 200 -25.50 -4.35 4.76
CA ASP A 200 -26.30 -3.21 5.23
C ASP A 200 -25.41 -2.15 5.86
N ALA A 201 -24.48 -2.57 6.73
CA ALA A 201 -23.53 -1.65 7.37
C ALA A 201 -22.67 -0.87 6.36
N ILE A 202 -22.20 -1.54 5.30
CA ILE A 202 -21.45 -0.91 4.21
C ILE A 202 -22.33 0.07 3.43
N ALA A 203 -23.57 -0.32 3.09
CA ALA A 203 -24.50 0.54 2.38
C ALA A 203 -24.90 1.79 3.23
N ASP A 204 -25.10 1.62 4.53
CA ASP A 204 -25.34 2.71 5.49
C ASP A 204 -24.16 3.68 5.53
N ALA A 205 -22.93 3.16 5.63
CA ALA A 205 -21.72 3.99 5.67
C ALA A 205 -21.50 4.77 4.37
N VAL A 206 -21.78 4.15 3.21
CA VAL A 206 -21.76 4.86 1.91
C VAL A 206 -22.81 5.96 1.89
N ARG A 207 -24.07 5.66 2.28
CA ARG A 207 -25.15 6.66 2.36
C ARG A 207 -24.80 7.81 3.29
N TYR A 208 -24.13 7.54 4.41
CA TYR A 208 -23.65 8.58 5.31
C TYR A 208 -22.72 9.57 4.60
N PHE A 209 -21.70 9.12 3.88
CA PHE A 209 -20.78 10.02 3.19
C PHE A 209 -21.40 10.76 1.99
N ILE A 210 -22.41 10.15 1.34
CA ILE A 210 -23.18 10.83 0.30
C ILE A 210 -23.97 12.01 0.90
N ASN A 211 -24.60 11.80 2.05
CA ASN A 211 -25.39 12.81 2.73
C ASN A 211 -24.53 13.83 3.51
N ASN A 212 -23.27 13.49 3.79
CA ASN A 212 -22.32 14.31 4.54
C ASN A 212 -21.00 14.41 3.75
N PRO A 213 -21.01 15.10 2.58
CA PRO A 213 -19.84 15.20 1.73
C PRO A 213 -18.66 15.83 2.48
N ARG A 214 -17.46 15.28 2.25
CA ARG A 214 -16.21 15.79 2.82
C ARG A 214 -15.52 16.74 1.85
N ASP A 215 -14.69 17.62 2.41
CA ASP A 215 -13.79 18.45 1.64
C ASP A 215 -12.62 17.58 1.13
N PRO A 216 -12.47 17.43 -0.20
CA PRO A 216 -11.39 16.64 -0.78
C PRO A 216 -9.99 17.10 -0.36
N GLU A 217 -9.78 18.42 -0.18
CA GLU A 217 -8.49 18.98 0.18
C GLU A 217 -8.10 18.63 1.61
N ILE A 218 -9.06 18.56 2.54
CA ILE A 218 -8.81 18.12 3.92
C ILE A 218 -8.37 16.65 3.91
N ILE A 219 -9.11 15.78 3.22
CA ILE A 219 -8.76 14.34 3.12
C ILE A 219 -7.35 14.16 2.55
N ARG A 220 -7.05 14.85 1.44
CA ARG A 220 -5.74 14.72 0.79
C ARG A 220 -4.62 15.28 1.65
N SER A 221 -4.81 16.45 2.27
CA SER A 221 -3.77 17.10 3.07
C SER A 221 -3.41 16.30 4.33
N ASP A 222 -4.40 15.70 5.00
CA ASP A 222 -4.19 14.77 6.12
C ASP A 222 -3.35 13.57 5.68
N HIS A 223 -3.70 12.94 4.55
CA HIS A 223 -2.96 11.82 4.02
C HIS A 223 -1.50 12.18 3.71
N LEU A 224 -1.28 13.34 3.07
CA LEU A 224 0.06 13.83 2.74
C LEU A 224 0.87 14.16 4.00
N ALA A 225 0.23 14.63 5.07
CA ALA A 225 0.88 14.90 6.34
C ALA A 225 1.42 13.62 6.99
N ILE A 226 0.60 12.56 7.05
CA ILE A 226 1.01 11.24 7.54
C ILE A 226 2.14 10.69 6.68
N ALA A 227 2.03 10.78 5.35
CA ALA A 227 3.05 10.31 4.42
C ALA A 227 4.39 11.03 4.62
N ARG A 228 4.39 12.34 4.89
CA ARG A 228 5.61 13.09 5.24
C ARG A 228 6.24 12.57 6.54
N GLY A 229 5.43 12.24 7.55
CA GLY A 229 5.91 11.65 8.81
C GLY A 229 6.64 10.32 8.60
N PHE A 230 6.04 9.40 7.82
CA PHE A 230 6.70 8.12 7.48
C PHE A 230 7.97 8.32 6.66
N ARG A 231 7.97 9.23 5.68
CA ARG A 231 9.16 9.56 4.89
C ARG A 231 10.27 10.13 5.77
N ARG A 232 9.94 10.98 6.74
CA ARG A 232 10.92 11.53 7.67
C ARG A 232 11.54 10.46 8.56
N THR A 233 10.70 9.57 9.10
CA THR A 233 11.15 8.41 9.88
C THR A 233 12.14 7.57 9.08
N PHE A 234 11.84 7.29 7.80
CA PHE A 234 12.74 6.58 6.92
C PHE A 234 14.06 7.33 6.65
N ILE A 235 14.02 8.64 6.43
CA ILE A 235 15.23 9.46 6.27
C ILE A 235 16.12 9.36 7.51
N ASP A 236 15.53 9.44 8.70
CA ASP A 236 16.28 9.36 9.96
C ASP A 236 16.92 7.97 10.15
N ILE A 237 16.24 6.89 9.74
CA ILE A 237 16.80 5.53 9.74
C ILE A 237 17.93 5.42 8.71
N PHE A 238 17.70 5.91 7.50
CA PHE A 238 18.70 5.84 6.42
C PHE A 238 19.98 6.60 6.80
N HIS A 239 19.84 7.75 7.46
CA HIS A 239 20.97 8.50 8.01
C HIS A 239 21.78 7.68 9.02
N LYS A 240 21.13 6.90 9.91
CA LYS A 240 21.84 6.02 10.85
C LYS A 240 22.64 4.94 10.14
N VAL A 241 22.09 4.37 9.08
CA VAL A 241 22.78 3.34 8.26
C VAL A 241 23.99 3.94 7.55
N ILE A 242 23.87 5.11 6.94
CA ILE A 242 24.99 5.81 6.30
C ILE A 242 26.14 6.02 7.30
N ARG A 243 25.84 6.50 8.51
CA ARG A 243 26.85 6.68 9.57
C ARG A 243 27.51 5.39 10.03
N ARG A 244 26.75 4.28 10.07
CA ARG A 244 27.30 2.96 10.44
C ARG A 244 28.42 2.53 9.49
N PHE A 245 28.35 2.94 8.23
CA PHE A 245 29.37 2.63 7.21
C PHE A 245 30.35 3.79 6.96
N GLU A 246 30.41 4.78 7.87
CA GLU A 246 31.33 5.93 7.82
C GLU A 246 31.25 6.74 6.51
N GLU A 247 30.07 6.76 5.88
CA GLU A 247 29.85 7.43 4.59
C GLU A 247 29.30 8.85 4.78
N ASP A 248 30.13 9.76 5.28
CA ASP A 248 29.70 11.14 5.60
C ASP A 248 29.43 12.01 4.34
N SER A 249 29.72 11.53 3.13
CA SER A 249 29.52 12.29 1.90
C SER A 249 28.06 12.24 1.38
N VAL A 250 27.24 11.34 1.92
CA VAL A 250 25.86 11.13 1.46
C VAL A 250 24.87 11.83 2.39
N ASP A 251 24.22 12.87 1.87
CA ASP A 251 23.01 13.41 2.49
C ASP A 251 21.81 12.51 2.19
N ALA A 252 21.26 11.88 3.23
CA ALA A 252 20.16 10.91 3.13
C ALA A 252 18.93 11.49 2.41
N GLU A 253 18.58 12.75 2.69
CA GLU A 253 17.42 13.41 2.10
C GLU A 253 17.65 13.68 0.61
N SER A 254 18.75 14.35 0.25
CA SER A 254 19.12 14.61 -1.15
C SER A 254 19.26 13.32 -1.96
N PHE A 255 19.81 12.27 -1.37
CA PHE A 255 19.94 10.97 -2.03
C PHE A 255 18.57 10.38 -2.35
N LEU A 256 17.64 10.40 -1.39
CA LEU A 256 16.30 9.87 -1.60
C LEU A 256 15.50 10.71 -2.59
N GLU A 257 15.62 12.02 -2.59
CA GLU A 257 14.95 12.86 -3.59
C GLU A 257 15.38 12.54 -5.02
N LYS A 258 16.69 12.28 -5.22
CA LYS A 258 17.25 11.95 -6.54
C LYS A 258 16.96 10.51 -6.98
N ASN A 259 16.94 9.56 -6.05
CA ASN A 259 16.92 8.13 -6.36
C ASN A 259 15.58 7.44 -6.06
N ARG A 260 14.62 8.11 -5.39
CA ARG A 260 13.32 7.48 -5.10
C ARG A 260 12.57 7.18 -6.39
N ILE A 261 12.06 5.97 -6.46
CA ILE A 261 11.11 5.56 -7.49
C ILE A 261 9.72 5.84 -6.95
N LYS A 262 8.96 6.73 -7.63
CA LYS A 262 7.54 6.94 -7.32
C LYS A 262 6.81 5.60 -7.48
N ASN A 263 6.08 5.18 -6.44
CA ASN A 263 5.49 3.85 -6.39
C ASN A 263 4.25 3.77 -7.30
N LEU A 264 4.48 3.54 -8.59
CA LEU A 264 3.44 3.25 -9.56
C LEU A 264 2.92 1.81 -9.39
N ARG A 265 1.81 1.47 -10.05
CA ARG A 265 1.32 0.07 -10.10
C ARG A 265 2.21 -0.87 -10.92
N LEU A 266 3.27 -0.35 -11.55
CA LEU A 266 4.22 -1.13 -12.34
C LEU A 266 5.27 -1.79 -11.44
N SER A 267 5.37 -3.12 -11.51
CA SER A 267 6.49 -3.85 -10.91
C SER A 267 7.70 -3.68 -11.82
N GLN A 268 8.74 -3.02 -11.33
CA GLN A 268 10.04 -2.97 -12.01
C GLN A 268 10.89 -4.12 -11.51
N LYS A 269 11.40 -4.94 -12.43
CA LYS A 269 12.44 -5.92 -12.11
C LYS A 269 13.75 -5.15 -11.95
N PRO A 270 14.39 -5.18 -10.76
CA PRO A 270 15.70 -4.58 -10.62
C PRO A 270 16.68 -5.23 -11.60
N ASP A 271 17.57 -4.42 -12.15
CA ASP A 271 18.69 -4.93 -12.93
C ASP A 271 19.74 -5.51 -11.99
N PHE A 272 19.53 -6.76 -11.60
CA PHE A 272 20.41 -7.48 -10.68
C PHE A 272 21.83 -7.69 -11.24
N GLU A 273 22.01 -7.66 -12.55
CA GLU A 273 23.35 -7.74 -13.16
C GLU A 273 24.12 -6.43 -12.94
N THR A 274 23.44 -5.29 -13.10
CA THR A 274 24.03 -3.98 -12.77
C THR A 274 24.29 -3.84 -11.25
N ILE A 275 23.42 -4.39 -10.39
CA ILE A 275 23.53 -4.24 -8.93
C ILE A 275 24.60 -5.16 -8.33
N PHE A 276 24.62 -6.44 -8.71
CA PHE A 276 25.46 -7.47 -8.10
C PHE A 276 26.62 -7.95 -8.99
N GLY A 277 26.74 -7.42 -10.21
CA GLY A 277 27.70 -7.86 -11.23
C GLY A 277 27.20 -9.07 -12.02
N THR A 278 27.97 -9.50 -13.03
CA THR A 278 27.67 -10.74 -13.78
C THR A 278 27.91 -11.96 -12.88
N SER A 279 26.91 -12.82 -12.79
CA SER A 279 27.02 -14.13 -12.14
C SER A 279 28.15 -14.93 -12.79
N GLN A 280 29.17 -15.32 -12.00
CA GLN A 280 30.10 -16.38 -12.39
C GLN A 280 29.42 -17.74 -12.34
#